data_AF-A0A6V7J7I4-F1
#
_entry.id   AF-A0A6V7J7I4-F1
#
_cell.length_a   1.000
_cell.length_b   1.000
_cell.length_c   1.000
_cell.angle_alpha   90.00
_cell.angle_beta   90.00
_cell.angle_gamma   90.00
#
_symmetry.space_group_name_H-M   'P 1'
#
loop_
_entity.id
_entity.type
_entity.pdbx_description
1 polymer ?
#
loop_
_entity_poly.entity_id
_entity_poly.type
_entity_poly.pdbx_seq_one_letter_code
_entity_poly.pdbx_strand_id
1 'polypeptide(L)'
;HHSQILEASSIIRFTGLPNNAQLEMVQRSRERETSNVTIGVQLENGKRLMGDFSPGTSLIEIIRHLCPGEEADNTVVTYMHQE
;
A
#
# COMPACT_ATOMS: atom_id res chain seq x y z
N HIS A 1 21.07 19.44 -17.77
CA HIS A 1 19.68 19.09 -17.39
C HIS A 1 19.62 17.59 -17.09
N HIS A 2 20.37 17.15 -16.10
CA HIS A 2 20.48 15.75 -15.70
C HIS A 2 20.37 15.73 -14.18
N SER A 3 19.54 14.82 -13.65
CA SER A 3 19.29 14.61 -12.21
C SER A 3 18.20 15.49 -11.57
N GLN A 4 17.00 15.51 -12.16
CA GLN A 4 15.80 15.91 -11.43
C GLN A 4 15.33 14.74 -10.55
N ILE A 5 15.15 14.98 -9.25
CA ILE A 5 14.57 13.99 -8.35
C ILE A 5 13.07 13.89 -8.66
N LEU A 6 12.61 12.66 -8.87
CA LEU A 6 11.21 12.35 -9.11
C LEU A 6 10.52 11.98 -7.80
N GLU A 7 9.32 12.49 -7.59
CA GLU A 7 8.43 12.02 -6.52
C GLU A 7 7.84 10.67 -6.93
N ALA A 8 8.03 9.64 -6.09
CA ALA A 8 7.58 8.28 -6.37
C ALA A 8 6.05 8.14 -6.42
N SER A 9 5.32 9.08 -5.81
CA SER A 9 3.86 9.16 -5.88
C SER A 9 3.35 9.85 -7.16
N SER A 10 4.22 10.45 -7.97
CA SER A 10 3.80 11.17 -9.17
C SER A 10 3.49 10.20 -10.31
N ILE A 11 2.37 10.43 -10.99
CA ILE A 11 2.04 9.68 -12.20
C ILE A 11 3.05 10.04 -13.29
N ILE A 12 3.69 9.01 -13.88
CA ILE A 12 4.74 9.15 -14.90
C ILE A 12 4.37 10.15 -16.02
N ARG A 13 3.11 10.15 -16.48
CA ARG A 13 2.64 11.04 -17.55
C ARG A 13 2.79 12.54 -17.24
N PHE A 14 2.85 12.92 -15.96
CA PHE A 14 3.00 14.32 -15.51
C PHE A 14 4.43 14.67 -15.08
N THR A 15 5.36 13.72 -15.15
CA THR A 15 6.77 13.94 -14.78
C THR A 15 7.57 14.68 -15.86
N GLY A 16 7.00 14.87 -17.06
CA GLY A 16 7.69 15.48 -18.19
C GLY A 16 8.81 14.62 -18.79
N LEU A 17 8.89 13.33 -18.41
CA LEU A 17 9.89 12.41 -18.94
C LEU A 17 9.63 12.14 -20.44
N PRO A 18 10.65 12.28 -21.30
CA PRO A 18 10.53 11.90 -22.70
C PRO A 18 10.45 10.38 -22.85
N ASN A 19 9.95 9.92 -24.00
CA ASN A 19 10.00 8.49 -24.34
C ASN A 19 11.46 8.00 -24.32
N ASN A 20 11.66 6.79 -23.79
CA ASN A 20 12.98 6.16 -23.61
C ASN A 20 13.93 6.91 -22.65
N ALA A 21 13.40 7.73 -21.74
CA ALA A 21 14.20 8.31 -20.66
C ALA A 21 14.84 7.21 -19.80
N GLN A 22 16.09 7.45 -19.36
CA GLN A 22 16.79 6.60 -18.42
C GLN A 22 16.63 7.16 -17.00
N LEU A 23 16.34 6.28 -16.05
CA LEU A 23 16.18 6.60 -14.63
C LEU A 23 17.25 5.89 -13.82
N GLU A 24 17.77 6.57 -12.81
CA GLU A 24 18.69 6.02 -11.83
C GLU A 24 17.96 5.82 -10.50
N MET A 25 18.05 4.63 -9.91
CA MET A 25 17.56 4.37 -8.56
C MET A 25 18.69 4.56 -7.56
N VAL A 26 18.47 5.42 -6.58
CA VAL A 26 19.43 5.68 -5.51
C VAL A 26 18.83 5.21 -4.18
N GLN A 27 19.66 4.60 -3.34
CA GLN A 27 19.24 4.20 -2.00
C GLN A 27 18.84 5.45 -1.20
N ARG A 28 17.69 5.38 -0.51
CA ARG A 28 17.22 6.50 0.32
C ARG A 28 18.18 6.72 1.48
N SER A 29 18.48 7.99 1.79
CA SER A 29 19.38 8.38 2.89
C SER A 29 18.84 8.06 4.28
N ARG A 30 17.51 7.96 4.41
CA ARG A 30 16.81 7.60 5.65
C ARG A 30 15.84 6.47 5.37
N GLU A 31 15.94 5.40 6.15
CA GLU A 31 14.95 4.33 6.12
C GLU A 31 13.57 4.89 6.51
N ARG A 32 12.52 4.35 5.89
CA ARG A 32 11.16 4.73 6.25
C ARG A 32 10.91 4.25 7.68
N GLU A 33 10.55 5.16 8.58
CA GLU A 33 10.12 4.78 9.92
C GLU A 33 8.85 3.92 9.80
N THR A 34 8.95 2.68 10.27
CA THR A 34 7.83 1.75 10.29
C THR A 34 6.96 2.10 11.49
N SER A 35 5.84 2.79 11.25
CA SER A 35 4.78 2.95 12.24
C SER A 35 3.68 1.94 11.96
N ASN A 36 2.97 1.51 13.02
CA ASN A 36 1.78 0.71 12.84
C ASN A 36 0.74 1.46 11.98
N VAL A 37 0.02 0.70 11.16
CA VAL A 37 -1.07 1.19 10.33
C VAL A 37 -2.38 0.63 10.85
N THR A 38 -3.37 1.49 11.00
CA THR A 38 -4.73 1.07 11.37
C THR A 38 -5.46 0.62 10.12
N ILE A 39 -5.88 -0.65 10.09
CA ILE A 39 -6.64 -1.23 8.99
C ILE A 39 -8.05 -1.49 9.46
N GLY A 40 -9.03 -1.03 8.67
CA GLY A 40 -10.44 -1.31 8.88
C GLY A 40 -10.98 -2.22 7.79
N VAL A 41 -11.54 -3.37 8.18
CA VAL A 41 -12.22 -4.31 7.30
C VAL A 41 -13.72 -4.12 7.44
N GLN A 42 -14.39 -3.91 6.31
CA GLN A 42 -15.85 -3.81 6.23
C GLN A 42 -16.40 -5.17 5.82
N LEU A 43 -17.15 -5.82 6.71
CA LEU A 43 -17.80 -7.09 6.42
C LEU A 43 -19.12 -6.89 5.65
N GLU A 44 -19.57 -7.94 4.97
CA GLU A 44 -20.84 -7.95 4.22
C GLU A 44 -22.07 -7.67 5.10
N ASN A 45 -22.01 -8.09 6.37
CA ASN A 45 -23.05 -7.82 7.36
C ASN A 45 -23.09 -6.34 7.84
N GLY A 46 -22.28 -5.46 7.24
CA GLY A 46 -22.21 -4.06 7.61
C GLY A 46 -21.34 -3.76 8.84
N LYS A 47 -20.80 -4.77 9.53
CA LYS A 47 -19.90 -4.57 10.66
C LYS A 47 -18.51 -4.17 10.18
N ARG A 48 -17.95 -3.13 10.81
CA ARG A 48 -16.56 -2.71 10.62
C ARG A 48 -15.69 -3.24 11.74
N LEU A 49 -14.61 -3.92 11.39
CA LEU A 49 -13.58 -4.40 12.30
C LEU A 49 -12.31 -3.61 12.06
N MET A 50 -11.62 -3.20 13.12
CA MET A 50 -10.41 -2.39 13.01
C MET A 50 -9.31 -2.99 13.87
N GLY A 51 -8.07 -2.88 13.40
CA GLY A 51 -6.89 -3.28 14.15
C GLY A 51 -5.64 -2.55 13.66
N ASP A 52 -4.62 -2.53 14.50
CA ASP A 52 -3.33 -1.93 14.19
C ASP A 52 -2.32 -3.02 13.79
N PHE A 53 -1.69 -2.85 12.64
CA PHE A 53 -0.79 -3.84 12.06
C PHE A 53 0.55 -3.21 11.67
N SER A 54 1.60 -4.01 11.63
CA SER A 54 2.87 -3.57 11.05
C SER A 54 2.69 -3.41 9.52
N PRO A 55 3.37 -2.44 8.88
CA PRO A 55 3.36 -2.32 7.42
C PRO A 55 3.85 -3.57 6.67
N GLY A 56 4.57 -4.46 7.36
CA GLY A 56 5.03 -5.74 6.80
C GLY A 56 4.04 -6.89 6.97
N THR A 57 2.93 -6.70 7.70
CA THR A 57 1.93 -7.75 7.90
C THR A 57 1.17 -8.01 6.61
N SER A 58 1.04 -9.28 6.24
CA SER A 58 0.34 -9.69 5.02
C SER A 58 -1.18 -9.56 5.18
N LEU A 59 -1.89 -9.33 4.06
CA LEU A 59 -3.35 -9.24 4.07
C LEU A 59 -4.01 -10.51 4.64
N ILE A 60 -3.44 -11.68 4.35
CA ILE A 60 -3.96 -12.97 4.85
C ILE A 60 -3.91 -13.06 6.39
N GLU A 61 -2.83 -12.57 7.01
CA GLU A 61 -2.70 -12.52 8.47
C GLU A 61 -3.69 -11.54 9.09
N ILE A 62 -3.89 -10.38 8.45
CA ILE A 62 -4.88 -9.38 8.87
C ILE A 62 -6.30 -9.96 8.83
N ILE A 63 -6.67 -10.66 7.76
CA ILE A 63 -7.99 -11.30 7.64
C ILE A 63 -8.16 -12.40 8.69
N ARG A 64 -7.16 -13.25 8.90
CA ARG A 64 -7.22 -14.28 9.97
C ARG A 64 -7.35 -13.68 11.37
N HIS A 65 -6.75 -12.52 11.61
CA HIS A 65 -6.81 -11.83 12.91
C HIS A 65 -8.16 -11.13 13.13
N LEU A 66 -8.66 -10.38 12.14
CA LEU A 66 -9.89 -9.61 12.27
C LEU A 66 -11.14 -10.47 12.03
N CYS A 67 -11.06 -11.42 11.10
CA CYS A 67 -12.20 -12.19 10.60
C CYS A 67 -11.94 -13.70 10.73
N PRO A 68 -11.75 -14.25 11.95
CA PRO A 68 -11.35 -15.64 12.16
C PRO A 68 -12.39 -16.68 11.69
N GLY A 69 -13.60 -16.26 11.35
CA GLY A 69 -14.66 -17.12 10.83
C GLY A 69 -14.80 -17.11 9.30
N GLU A 70 -14.02 -16.29 8.60
CA GLU A 70 -14.05 -16.23 7.14
C GLU A 70 -12.93 -17.12 6.57
N GLU A 71 -13.29 -17.98 5.61
CA GLU A 71 -12.34 -18.84 4.90
C GLU A 71 -11.52 -17.96 3.96
N ALA A 72 -10.29 -17.65 4.37
CA ALA A 72 -9.45 -16.68 3.69
C ALA A 72 -9.10 -17.06 2.24
N ASP A 73 -9.18 -18.35 1.89
CA ASP A 73 -8.91 -18.87 0.54
C ASP A 73 -10.03 -18.54 -0.47
N ASN A 74 -11.25 -18.23 0.00
CA ASN A 74 -12.37 -17.84 -0.86
C ASN A 74 -12.80 -16.38 -0.64
N THR A 75 -11.95 -15.58 0.01
CA THR A 75 -12.25 -14.19 0.35
C THR A 75 -11.80 -13.24 -0.76
N VAL A 76 -12.71 -12.39 -1.24
CA VAL A 76 -12.40 -11.29 -2.15
C VAL A 76 -12.29 -9.99 -1.37
N VAL A 77 -11.15 -9.31 -1.48
CA VAL A 77 -10.91 -8.02 -0.83
C VAL A 77 -10.83 -6.93 -1.88
N THR A 78 -11.69 -5.91 -1.76
CA THR A 78 -11.67 -4.73 -2.62
C THR A 78 -11.06 -3.56 -1.87
N TYR A 79 -10.01 -2.97 -2.44
CA TYR A 79 -9.38 -1.74 -1.95
C TYR A 79 -9.40 -0.69 -3.05
N MET A 80 -9.75 0.54 -2.67
CA MET A 80 -9.64 1.70 -3.56
C MET A 80 -8.65 2.68 -2.94
N HIS A 81 -7.60 3.00 -3.70
CA HIS A 81 -6.71 4.10 -3.38
C HIS A 81 -7.39 5.42 -3.77
N GLN A 82 -7.52 6.35 -2.84
CA GLN A 82 -7.91 7.73 -3.15
C GLN A 82 -6.63 8.55 -3.25
N GLU A 83 -6.37 9.09 -4.45
CA GLU A 83 -5.31 10.08 -4.73
C GLU A 83 -5.72 11.50 -4.30
#